data_AF-A0A8J8C9M8-F1
#
_entry.id   AF-A0A8J8C9M8-F1
#
_cell.length_a   1.000
_cell.length_b   1.000
_cell.length_c   1.000
_cell.angle_alpha   90.00
_cell.angle_beta   90.00
_cell.angle_gamma   90.00
#
_symmetry.space_group_name_H-M   'P 1'
#
loop_
_entity.id
_entity.type
_entity.pdbx_description
1 polymer ?
#
loop_
_entity_poly.entity_id
_entity_poly.type
_entity_poly.pdbx_seq_one_letter_code
_entity_poly.pdbx_strand_id
1 'polypeptide(L)'
;MSQEVDRIRDLIILGRAAPEPIRDGRHTVCLGGYSDTHGYIRLYPTQLWMDNCKRWNVVSVPVEEPAQDNRDESYKIAGSKEDWGDLHKKIRHVDTVSKSEQIQLVDQLAGDCTIRLNEQRVSLGLVEPAEIMDVYIDENPDSTVQMDLEMNERKGKSDYPQDLYIKYRCEGCAAKTYHDQHTIEWGVYRYWDKHDDVNGVIDALGFNDDNMNHYFFVGNLNHEREAYIIISVLRFSDEDMLDAGVTPQGQGALSRWD
;
A
#
# COMPACT_ATOMS: atom_id res chain seq x y z
N MET A 1 5.72 14.80 34.69
CA MET A 1 6.78 14.63 33.68
C MET A 1 6.10 14.03 32.47
N SER A 2 5.92 14.79 31.38
CA SER A 2 5.35 14.25 30.15
C SER A 2 6.32 13.20 29.61
N GLN A 3 5.89 11.95 29.47
CA GLN A 3 6.63 10.99 28.66
C GLN A 3 6.80 11.59 27.27
N GLU A 4 8.03 11.70 26.81
CA GLU A 4 8.32 12.09 25.44
C GLU A 4 7.73 11.01 24.54
N VAL A 5 6.69 11.37 23.78
CA VAL A 5 6.03 10.44 22.88
C VAL A 5 6.97 10.20 21.71
N ASP A 6 7.29 8.92 21.46
CA ASP A 6 8.17 8.54 20.37
C ASP A 6 7.61 9.02 19.03
N ARG A 7 8.50 9.36 18.09
CA ARG A 7 8.11 10.07 16.87
C ARG A 7 8.99 9.69 15.69
N ILE A 8 8.34 9.09 14.70
CA ILE A 8 8.89 8.93 13.35
C ILE A 8 8.76 10.30 12.66
N ARG A 9 9.86 10.80 12.09
CA ARG A 9 9.95 12.18 11.56
C ARG A 9 9.97 12.27 10.04
N ASP A 10 10.22 11.15 9.39
CA ASP A 10 10.63 10.99 8.00
C ASP A 10 9.79 9.90 7.29
N LEU A 11 8.56 9.64 7.75
CA LEU A 11 7.74 8.59 7.17
C LEU A 11 7.23 8.99 5.79
N ILE A 12 7.74 8.35 4.75
CA ILE A 12 7.29 8.44 3.36
C ILE A 12 6.12 7.49 3.18
N ILE A 13 4.97 7.99 2.73
CA ILE A 13 3.77 7.17 2.57
C ILE A 13 3.78 6.47 1.21
N LEU A 14 3.79 5.14 1.21
CA LEU A 14 3.79 4.33 0.00
C LEU A 14 2.37 3.89 -0.41
N GLY A 15 1.47 3.73 0.56
CA GLY A 15 0.12 3.26 0.25
C GLY A 15 -0.84 3.32 1.42
N ARG A 16 -2.12 3.25 1.06
CA ARG A 16 -3.24 3.15 1.99
C ARG A 16 -4.13 2.01 1.53
N ALA A 17 -4.43 1.12 2.46
CA ALA A 17 -5.39 0.04 2.27
C ALA A 17 -6.82 0.58 2.20
N ALA A 18 -7.72 -0.22 1.63
CA ALA A 18 -9.15 -0.01 1.70
C ALA A 18 -9.62 0.19 3.16
N PRO A 19 -10.60 1.08 3.41
CA PRO A 19 -11.15 1.27 4.74
C PRO A 19 -11.77 -0.01 5.29
N GLU A 20 -11.66 -0.18 6.60
CA GLU A 20 -12.27 -1.27 7.34
C GLU A 20 -13.05 -0.71 8.53
N PRO A 21 -14.34 -1.06 8.69
CA PRO A 21 -15.07 -0.77 9.91
C PRO A 21 -14.49 -1.61 11.06
N ILE A 22 -14.23 -0.99 12.20
CA ILE A 22 -13.81 -1.69 13.42
C ILE A 22 -14.95 -1.79 14.43
N ARG A 23 -14.82 -2.71 15.40
CA ARG A 23 -15.89 -3.08 16.35
C ARG A 23 -16.53 -1.92 17.11
N ASP A 24 -15.81 -0.81 17.27
CA ASP A 24 -16.31 0.39 17.96
C ASP A 24 -17.01 1.40 17.03
N GLY A 25 -17.27 1.01 15.78
CA GLY A 25 -18.00 1.80 14.79
C GLY A 25 -17.15 2.80 14.01
N ARG A 26 -15.85 2.93 14.31
CA ARG A 26 -14.93 3.76 13.53
C ARG A 26 -14.57 3.08 12.21
N HIS A 27 -14.23 3.89 11.22
CA HIS A 27 -13.62 3.43 9.97
C HIS A 27 -12.15 3.75 10.01
N THR A 28 -11.33 2.73 9.77
CA THR A 28 -9.89 2.86 9.85
C THR A 28 -9.25 2.44 8.55
N VAL A 29 -8.19 3.12 8.20
CA VAL A 29 -7.33 2.76 7.07
C VAL A 29 -5.98 2.38 7.63
N CYS A 30 -5.47 1.23 7.19
CA CYS A 30 -4.07 0.88 7.41
C CYS A 30 -3.22 1.65 6.39
N LEU A 31 -2.17 2.30 6.87
CA LEU A 31 -1.21 3.03 6.05
C LEU A 31 0.11 2.28 6.10
N GLY A 32 0.76 2.12 4.96
CA GLY A 32 2.13 1.61 4.91
C GLY A 32 3.06 2.60 4.26
N GLY A 33 4.30 2.63 4.75
CA GLY A 33 5.31 3.57 4.32
C GLY A 33 6.71 3.08 4.61
N TYR A 34 7.67 3.96 4.35
CA TYR A 34 9.09 3.72 4.59
C TYR A 34 9.70 4.93 5.30
N SER A 35 10.65 4.68 6.19
CA SER A 35 11.43 5.66 6.94
C SER A 35 12.88 5.23 6.86
N ASP A 36 13.79 6.12 6.50
CA ASP A 36 15.23 5.80 6.46
C ASP A 36 15.75 5.34 7.83
N THR A 37 15.14 5.83 8.90
CA THR A 37 15.55 5.51 10.27
C THR A 37 14.90 4.25 10.84
N HIS A 38 13.75 3.82 10.32
CA HIS A 38 12.97 2.70 10.88
C HIS A 38 12.67 1.58 9.88
N GLY A 39 13.02 1.75 8.61
CA GLY A 39 12.64 0.83 7.54
C GLY A 39 11.17 0.94 7.16
N TYR A 40 10.57 -0.19 6.78
CA TYR A 40 9.13 -0.25 6.51
C TYR A 40 8.31 -0.01 7.78
N ILE A 41 7.18 0.68 7.62
CA ILE A 41 6.26 1.04 8.69
C ILE A 41 4.85 0.69 8.29
N ARG A 42 4.14 -0.03 9.17
CA ARG A 42 2.70 -0.20 9.18
C ARG A 42 2.10 0.71 10.24
N LEU A 43 1.39 1.75 9.83
CA LEU A 43 0.77 2.72 10.72
C LEU A 43 -0.75 2.56 10.73
N TYR A 44 -1.33 2.44 11.92
CA TYR A 44 -2.78 2.31 12.08
C TYR A 44 -3.24 2.78 13.47
N PRO A 45 -4.53 3.11 13.66
CA PRO A 45 -5.49 3.45 12.64
C PRO A 45 -5.23 4.85 12.06
N THR A 46 -5.42 5.02 10.75
CA THR A 46 -5.58 6.35 10.13
C THR A 46 -7.05 6.60 9.79
N GLN A 47 -7.46 7.87 9.73
CA GLN A 47 -8.81 8.27 9.30
C GLN A 47 -8.86 8.41 7.78
N LEU A 48 -10.02 8.15 7.17
CA LEU A 48 -10.23 8.30 5.73
C LEU A 48 -9.77 9.69 5.25
N TRP A 49 -10.33 10.75 5.82
CA TRP A 49 -10.09 12.15 5.42
C TRP A 49 -8.74 12.76 5.84
N MET A 50 -7.74 11.97 6.26
CA MET A 50 -6.41 12.51 6.58
C MET A 50 -5.64 12.88 5.31
N ASP A 51 -5.70 14.16 4.92
CA ASP A 51 -5.00 14.70 3.74
C ASP A 51 -3.47 14.60 3.83
N ASN A 52 -2.90 14.70 5.03
CA ASN A 52 -1.46 14.55 5.23
C ASN A 52 -1.00 13.12 4.89
N CYS A 53 -1.91 12.14 4.89
CA CYS A 53 -1.64 10.74 4.62
C CYS A 53 -1.72 10.36 3.11
N LYS A 54 -1.49 11.30 2.19
CA LYS A 54 -1.44 11.00 0.75
C LYS A 54 -0.14 10.29 0.38
N ARG A 55 -0.19 9.44 -0.65
CA ARG A 55 1.00 8.78 -1.22
C ARG A 55 2.06 9.83 -1.56
N TRP A 56 3.31 9.53 -1.25
CA TRP A 56 4.50 10.38 -1.42
C TRP A 56 4.62 11.59 -0.49
N ASN A 57 3.66 11.83 0.38
CA ASN A 57 3.88 12.76 1.47
C ASN A 57 4.89 12.16 2.47
N VAL A 58 5.78 13.02 2.94
CA VAL A 58 6.64 12.81 4.09
C VAL A 58 5.95 13.39 5.31
N VAL A 59 5.79 12.57 6.35
CA VAL A 59 5.09 12.98 7.57
C VAL A 59 5.90 12.70 8.83
N SER A 60 5.69 13.56 9.82
CA SER A 60 6.08 13.29 11.20
C SER A 60 4.87 12.88 12.02
N VAL A 61 4.94 11.70 12.62
CA VAL A 61 3.84 11.08 13.36
C VAL A 61 4.32 10.64 14.76
N PRO A 62 3.60 11.02 15.83
CA PRO A 62 3.84 10.43 17.14
C PRO A 62 3.30 9.01 17.18
N VAL A 63 4.10 8.06 17.64
CA VAL A 63 3.78 6.64 17.63
C VAL A 63 3.85 6.00 19.01
N GLU A 64 3.17 4.88 19.14
CA GLU A 64 3.21 3.97 20.28
C GLU A 64 3.20 2.52 19.77
N GLU A 65 3.77 1.59 20.55
CA GLU A 65 3.76 0.18 20.20
C GLU A 65 2.34 -0.41 20.34
N PRO A 66 1.90 -1.22 19.36
CA PRO A 66 0.62 -1.89 19.43
C PRO A 66 0.65 -3.05 20.43
N ALA A 67 -0.28 -3.05 21.39
CA ALA A 67 -0.39 -4.16 22.35
C ALA A 67 -0.74 -5.55 21.75
N GLN A 68 -1.17 -5.63 20.49
CA GLN A 68 -1.72 -6.86 19.87
C GLN A 68 -1.04 -7.25 18.57
N ASP A 69 -0.12 -6.42 18.06
CA ASP A 69 0.68 -6.75 16.88
C ASP A 69 2.14 -6.76 17.33
N ASN A 70 2.83 -7.87 17.10
CA ASN A 70 4.20 -8.08 17.56
C ASN A 70 5.22 -7.96 16.42
N ARG A 71 4.79 -7.39 15.28
CA ARG A 71 5.66 -7.00 14.18
C ARG A 71 6.41 -5.74 14.57
N ASP A 72 7.72 -5.73 14.35
CA ASP A 72 8.57 -4.59 14.72
C ASP A 72 8.23 -3.34 13.90
N GLU A 73 7.75 -3.53 12.68
CA GLU A 73 7.30 -2.46 11.78
C GLU A 73 5.89 -1.92 12.09
N SER A 74 5.16 -2.50 13.05
CA SER A 74 3.77 -2.12 13.34
C SER A 74 3.70 -1.06 14.44
N TYR A 75 3.06 0.07 14.12
CA TYR A 75 2.93 1.20 15.03
C TYR A 75 1.49 1.71 15.11
N LYS A 76 1.11 2.21 16.29
CA LYS A 76 -0.09 3.02 16.45
C LYS A 76 0.20 4.50 16.52
N ILE A 77 -0.69 5.31 16.00
CA ILE A 77 -0.63 6.75 16.27
C ILE A 77 -0.93 6.97 17.75
N ALA A 78 -0.03 7.66 18.45
CA ALA A 78 -0.15 7.87 19.89
C ALA A 78 -1.47 8.58 20.24
N GLY A 79 -2.23 8.00 21.17
CA GLY A 79 -3.55 8.49 21.57
C GLY A 79 -4.65 8.26 20.52
N SER A 80 -4.51 7.26 19.65
CA SER A 80 -5.49 6.90 18.61
C SER A 80 -6.84 6.41 19.15
N LYS A 81 -6.94 6.11 20.45
CA LYS A 81 -8.20 5.74 21.11
C LYS A 81 -8.88 6.96 21.74
N GLU A 82 -8.10 7.76 22.45
CA GLU A 82 -8.58 8.87 23.28
C GLU A 82 -8.87 10.13 22.44
N ASP A 83 -8.00 10.42 21.47
CA ASP A 83 -8.03 11.67 20.70
C ASP A 83 -8.48 11.44 19.25
N TRP A 84 -9.39 10.50 19.01
CA TRP A 84 -9.78 10.11 17.65
C TRP A 84 -10.22 11.30 16.79
N GLY A 85 -11.04 12.22 17.31
CA GLY A 85 -11.51 13.40 16.58
C GLY A 85 -10.38 14.35 16.13
N ASP A 86 -9.29 14.39 16.88
CA ASP A 86 -8.14 15.29 16.64
C ASP A 86 -6.90 14.55 16.11
N LEU A 87 -7.02 13.26 15.80
CA LEU A 87 -5.89 12.41 15.40
C LEU A 87 -5.15 12.98 14.18
N HIS A 88 -5.89 13.54 13.22
CA HIS A 88 -5.35 14.19 12.04
C HIS A 88 -4.41 15.37 12.36
N LYS A 89 -4.62 16.08 13.46
CA LYS A 89 -3.79 17.22 13.90
C LYS A 89 -2.43 16.78 14.45
N LYS A 90 -2.29 15.50 14.83
CA LYS A 90 -1.05 14.95 15.37
C LYS A 90 -0.03 14.60 14.28
N ILE A 91 -0.51 14.32 13.07
CA ILE A 91 0.33 14.03 11.90
C ILE A 91 0.70 15.34 11.24
N ARG A 92 1.99 15.65 11.18
CA ARG A 92 2.50 16.84 10.51
C ARG A 92 3.02 16.47 9.13
N HIS A 93 2.54 17.14 8.10
CA HIS A 93 3.17 17.12 6.79
C HIS A 93 4.53 17.83 6.90
N VAL A 94 5.57 17.18 6.39
CA VAL A 94 6.95 17.67 6.42
C VAL A 94 7.35 18.10 5.02
N ASP A 95 7.12 17.22 4.03
CA ASP A 95 7.47 17.45 2.63
C ASP A 95 6.68 16.49 1.72
N THR A 96 6.92 16.57 0.42
CA THR A 96 6.44 15.61 -0.57
C THR A 96 7.60 15.21 -1.48
N VAL A 97 7.84 13.91 -1.58
CA VAL A 97 8.95 13.35 -2.38
C VAL A 97 8.75 13.71 -3.85
N SER A 98 9.78 14.23 -4.51
CA SER A 98 9.70 14.57 -5.94
C SER A 98 9.61 13.30 -6.79
N LYS A 99 9.09 13.42 -8.02
CA LYS A 99 8.90 12.24 -8.90
C LYS A 99 10.17 11.43 -9.12
N SER A 100 11.32 12.08 -9.36
CA SER A 100 12.60 11.39 -9.53
C SER A 100 13.06 10.68 -8.25
N GLU A 101 12.89 11.30 -7.08
CA GLU A 101 13.21 10.66 -5.79
C GLU A 101 12.26 9.50 -5.48
N GLN A 102 10.98 9.58 -5.87
CA GLN A 102 10.02 8.48 -5.74
C GLN A 102 10.52 7.26 -6.50
N ILE A 103 10.95 7.47 -7.76
CA ILE A 103 11.45 6.40 -8.63
C ILE A 103 12.72 5.78 -8.05
N GLN A 104 13.69 6.60 -7.65
CA GLN A 104 14.95 6.13 -7.06
C GLN A 104 14.71 5.36 -5.76
N LEU A 105 13.80 5.82 -4.90
CA LEU A 105 13.44 5.11 -3.68
C LEU A 105 12.80 3.76 -3.99
N VAL A 106 11.85 3.72 -4.93
CA VAL A 106 11.16 2.48 -5.31
C VAL A 106 12.13 1.49 -5.91
N ASP A 107 12.98 1.90 -6.84
CA ASP A 107 14.02 1.07 -7.46
C ASP A 107 14.99 0.51 -6.40
N GLN A 108 15.43 1.35 -5.45
CA GLN A 108 16.31 0.91 -4.36
C GLN A 108 15.65 -0.14 -3.44
N LEU A 109 14.34 0.00 -3.18
CA LEU A 109 13.59 -0.89 -2.30
C LEU A 109 13.04 -2.13 -3.02
N ALA A 110 13.02 -2.12 -4.34
CA ALA A 110 12.46 -3.17 -5.18
C ALA A 110 13.31 -4.44 -5.17
N GLY A 111 12.66 -5.55 -5.53
CA GLY A 111 13.32 -6.86 -5.71
C GLY A 111 12.90 -7.93 -4.71
N ASP A 112 11.92 -7.64 -3.85
CA ASP A 112 11.39 -8.65 -2.94
C ASP A 112 10.55 -9.71 -3.67
N CYS A 113 10.56 -10.92 -3.14
CA CYS A 113 9.58 -11.96 -3.47
C CYS A 113 8.82 -12.30 -2.18
N THR A 114 7.49 -12.30 -2.22
CA THR A 114 6.65 -12.48 -1.02
C THR A 114 6.91 -13.81 -0.29
N ILE A 115 7.34 -14.85 -1.00
CA ILE A 115 7.74 -16.13 -0.38
C ILE A 115 9.02 -15.96 0.44
N ARG A 116 10.01 -15.22 -0.07
CA ARG A 116 11.26 -14.96 0.68
C ARG A 116 11.00 -14.04 1.87
N LEU A 117 10.13 -13.03 1.71
CA LEU A 117 9.68 -12.20 2.83
C LEU A 117 9.07 -13.06 3.94
N ASN A 118 8.22 -14.02 3.58
CA ASN A 118 7.61 -14.93 4.53
C ASN A 118 8.64 -15.83 5.23
N GLU A 119 9.59 -16.40 4.49
CA GLU A 119 10.69 -17.22 5.04
C GLU A 119 11.54 -16.43 6.05
N GLN A 120 11.76 -15.14 5.79
CA GLN A 120 12.48 -14.22 6.66
C GLN A 120 11.60 -13.59 7.76
N ARG A 121 10.29 -13.87 7.76
CA ARG A 121 9.28 -13.31 8.67
C ARG A 121 9.14 -11.78 8.59
N VAL A 122 9.44 -11.19 7.43
CA VAL A 122 9.32 -9.76 7.17
C VAL A 122 7.91 -9.47 6.67
N SER A 123 7.14 -8.57 7.31
CA SER A 123 5.70 -8.45 7.02
C SER A 123 5.33 -7.47 5.91
N LEU A 124 6.26 -6.61 5.48
CA LEU A 124 6.12 -5.61 4.43
C LEU A 124 7.27 -5.72 3.44
N GLY A 125 7.05 -5.35 2.18
CA GLY A 125 8.11 -5.30 1.19
C GLY A 125 7.65 -4.67 -0.11
N LEU A 126 8.57 -4.54 -1.06
CA LEU A 126 8.29 -3.95 -2.37
C LEU A 126 8.73 -4.90 -3.48
N VAL A 127 7.74 -5.39 -4.20
CA VAL A 127 7.93 -6.41 -5.23
C VAL A 127 7.97 -5.73 -6.59
N GLU A 128 8.99 -6.09 -7.36
CA GLU A 128 9.07 -5.77 -8.78
C GLU A 128 8.64 -6.99 -9.62
N PRO A 129 7.52 -6.90 -10.34
CA PRO A 129 7.14 -7.95 -11.29
C PRO A 129 8.08 -7.91 -12.50
N ALA A 130 8.68 -9.06 -12.83
CA ALA A 130 9.36 -9.26 -14.10
C ALA A 130 8.36 -9.55 -15.23
N GLU A 131 7.19 -10.11 -14.89
CA GLU A 131 6.11 -10.41 -15.84
C GLU A 131 4.77 -10.33 -15.11
N ILE A 132 3.85 -9.49 -15.62
CA ILE A 132 2.45 -9.47 -15.20
C ILE A 132 1.68 -10.35 -16.18
N MET A 133 1.11 -11.44 -15.67
CA MET A 133 0.47 -12.47 -16.49
C MET A 133 -1.01 -12.17 -16.74
N ASP A 134 -1.69 -11.64 -15.71
CA ASP A 134 -3.13 -11.41 -15.74
C ASP A 134 -3.53 -10.41 -14.65
N VAL A 135 -4.49 -9.55 -14.95
CA VAL A 135 -5.11 -8.63 -14.00
C VAL A 135 -6.61 -8.77 -14.20
N TYR A 136 -7.30 -9.24 -13.17
CA TYR A 136 -8.71 -9.60 -13.30
C TYR A 136 -9.48 -9.22 -12.04
N ILE A 137 -10.78 -9.07 -12.23
CA ILE A 137 -11.71 -8.73 -11.17
C ILE A 137 -12.54 -9.97 -10.90
N ASP A 138 -12.54 -10.41 -9.64
CA ASP A 138 -13.39 -11.49 -9.17
C ASP A 138 -14.65 -10.89 -8.56
N GLU A 139 -15.80 -11.51 -8.81
CA GLU A 139 -17.07 -11.05 -8.25
C GLU A 139 -17.34 -11.77 -6.93
N ASN A 140 -17.61 -11.00 -5.89
CA ASN A 140 -18.01 -11.48 -4.59
C ASN A 140 -19.51 -11.19 -4.36
N PRO A 141 -20.42 -12.11 -4.74
CA PRO A 141 -21.86 -11.87 -4.71
C PRO A 141 -22.44 -11.72 -3.29
N ASP A 142 -21.68 -12.03 -2.24
CA ASP A 142 -22.13 -11.98 -0.85
C ASP A 142 -21.92 -10.61 -0.18
N SER A 143 -21.46 -9.59 -0.93
CA SER A 143 -21.24 -8.24 -0.39
C SER A 143 -22.55 -7.63 0.11
N THR A 144 -22.63 -7.28 1.39
CA THR A 144 -23.80 -6.62 2.00
C THR A 144 -23.39 -5.31 2.65
N VAL A 145 -23.74 -4.18 2.02
CA VAL A 145 -23.46 -2.85 2.56
C VAL A 145 -24.18 -2.67 3.90
N GLN A 146 -23.43 -2.56 4.99
CA GLN A 146 -24.00 -2.24 6.29
C GLN A 146 -24.31 -0.74 6.39
N MET A 147 -25.53 -0.41 6.78
CA MET A 147 -25.93 0.96 7.12
C MET A 147 -25.88 1.14 8.64
N ASP A 148 -25.58 2.36 9.10
CA ASP A 148 -25.77 2.70 10.50
C ASP A 148 -27.16 3.25 10.82
N LEU A 149 -27.39 3.55 12.10
CA LEU A 149 -28.66 4.08 12.62
C LEU A 149 -29.03 5.45 12.02
N GLU A 150 -28.06 6.14 11.42
CA GLU A 150 -28.23 7.43 10.75
C GLU A 150 -28.38 7.27 9.23
N MET A 151 -28.52 6.03 8.74
CA MET A 151 -28.62 5.67 7.32
C MET A 151 -27.36 6.02 6.50
N ASN A 152 -26.20 6.19 7.15
CA ASN A 152 -24.95 6.35 6.44
C ASN A 152 -24.40 4.98 6.02
N GLU A 153 -24.00 4.85 4.76
CA GLU A 153 -23.32 3.65 4.26
C GLU A 153 -21.94 3.52 4.92
N ARG A 154 -21.70 2.38 5.57
CA ARG A 154 -20.42 2.03 6.20
C ARG A 154 -19.66 1.05 5.32
N LYS A 155 -19.22 1.50 4.15
CA LYS A 155 -18.52 0.64 3.19
C LYS A 155 -17.08 0.33 3.65
N GLY A 156 -16.86 -0.90 4.07
CA GLY A 156 -15.56 -1.54 4.12
C GLY A 156 -15.20 -2.24 2.81
N LYS A 157 -14.00 -2.81 2.73
CA LYS A 157 -13.56 -3.55 1.53
C LYS A 157 -14.51 -4.69 1.14
N SER A 158 -15.07 -5.39 2.12
CA SER A 158 -15.96 -6.56 1.93
C SER A 158 -17.36 -6.19 1.43
N ASP A 159 -17.67 -4.89 1.40
CA ASP A 159 -18.98 -4.39 0.97
C ASP A 159 -18.99 -4.06 -0.52
N TYR A 160 -17.84 -4.19 -1.20
CA TYR A 160 -17.76 -4.12 -2.65
C TYR A 160 -17.95 -5.53 -3.22
N PRO A 161 -18.80 -5.70 -4.26
CA PRO A 161 -19.00 -7.00 -4.90
C PRO A 161 -17.84 -7.37 -5.83
N GLN A 162 -16.74 -6.62 -5.81
CA GLN A 162 -15.61 -6.80 -6.70
C GLN A 162 -14.30 -6.81 -5.91
N ASP A 163 -13.43 -7.76 -6.23
CA ASP A 163 -12.08 -7.87 -5.69
C ASP A 163 -11.08 -7.88 -6.86
N LEU A 164 -10.04 -7.04 -6.79
CA LEU A 164 -9.01 -6.94 -7.83
C LEU A 164 -7.85 -7.88 -7.54
N TYR A 165 -7.52 -8.77 -8.47
CA TYR A 165 -6.39 -9.70 -8.38
C TYR A 165 -5.35 -9.44 -9.46
N ILE A 166 -4.08 -9.62 -9.08
CA ILE A 166 -2.94 -9.47 -9.99
C ILE A 166 -2.14 -10.78 -9.93
N LYS A 167 -1.99 -11.42 -11.10
CA LYS A 167 -1.10 -12.56 -11.31
C LYS A 167 0.20 -12.13 -11.93
N TYR A 168 1.32 -12.45 -11.29
CA TYR A 168 2.64 -12.03 -11.77
C TYR A 168 3.76 -12.96 -11.32
N ARG A 169 4.94 -12.77 -11.92
CA ARG A 169 6.22 -13.34 -11.49
C ARG A 169 7.21 -12.21 -11.25
N CYS A 170 7.97 -12.29 -10.15
CA CYS A 170 9.09 -11.39 -9.88
C CYS A 170 10.41 -11.95 -10.46
N GLU A 171 11.44 -11.12 -10.56
CA GLU A 171 12.76 -11.62 -10.96
C GLU A 171 13.32 -12.61 -9.92
N GLY A 172 13.83 -13.76 -10.37
CA GLY A 172 14.29 -14.82 -9.46
C GLY A 172 13.18 -15.39 -8.58
N CYS A 173 11.92 -15.35 -9.03
CA CYS A 173 10.73 -15.76 -8.27
C CYS A 173 10.92 -17.10 -7.54
N ALA A 174 10.68 -17.09 -6.23
CA ALA A 174 10.68 -18.32 -5.42
C ALA A 174 9.34 -19.09 -5.53
N ALA A 175 8.32 -18.51 -6.18
CA ALA A 175 7.05 -19.19 -6.38
C ALA A 175 7.19 -20.30 -7.43
N LYS A 176 6.60 -21.46 -7.14
CA LYS A 176 6.60 -22.60 -8.07
C LYS A 176 5.84 -22.31 -9.37
N THR A 177 4.78 -21.51 -9.29
CA THR A 177 3.89 -21.20 -10.40
C THR A 177 3.85 -19.70 -10.68
N TYR A 178 3.21 -18.92 -9.83
CA TYR A 178 3.09 -17.47 -9.94
C TYR A 178 2.58 -16.93 -8.60
N HIS A 179 2.68 -15.62 -8.41
CA HIS A 179 1.94 -14.94 -7.36
C HIS A 179 0.54 -14.62 -7.88
N ASP A 180 -0.47 -14.76 -7.02
CA ASP A 180 -1.85 -14.37 -7.29
C ASP A 180 -2.34 -13.65 -6.03
N GLN A 181 -2.46 -12.33 -6.10
CA GLN A 181 -2.62 -11.50 -4.90
C GLN A 181 -3.79 -10.54 -5.04
N HIS A 182 -4.63 -10.52 -4.00
CA HIS A 182 -5.66 -9.52 -3.84
C HIS A 182 -5.02 -8.14 -3.62
N THR A 183 -5.49 -7.15 -4.37
CA THR A 183 -5.11 -5.74 -4.30
C THR A 183 -6.13 -4.94 -3.51
N ILE A 184 -5.73 -4.50 -2.31
CA ILE A 184 -6.58 -3.73 -1.41
C ILE A 184 -6.24 -2.24 -1.43
N GLU A 185 -5.69 -1.73 -2.53
CA GLU A 185 -5.32 -0.32 -2.67
C GLU A 185 -6.56 0.58 -2.58
N TRP A 186 -6.53 1.59 -1.72
CA TRP A 186 -7.68 2.48 -1.53
C TRP A 186 -8.13 3.20 -2.80
N GLY A 187 -7.20 3.52 -3.72
CA GLY A 187 -7.50 4.12 -5.02
C GLY A 187 -8.47 3.29 -5.88
N VAL A 188 -8.40 1.95 -5.79
CA VAL A 188 -9.27 1.02 -6.52
C VAL A 188 -10.73 1.18 -6.08
N TYR A 189 -10.97 1.12 -4.78
CA TYR A 189 -12.32 1.29 -4.21
C TYR A 189 -12.87 2.69 -4.46
N ARG A 190 -12.01 3.72 -4.43
CA ARG A 190 -12.40 5.10 -4.79
C ARG A 190 -12.71 5.27 -6.27
N TYR A 191 -12.15 4.43 -7.13
CA TYR A 191 -12.49 4.39 -8.55
C TYR A 191 -13.90 3.81 -8.72
N TRP A 192 -14.18 2.67 -8.11
CA TRP A 192 -15.51 2.01 -8.15
C TRP A 192 -16.62 2.85 -7.50
N ASP A 193 -16.30 3.68 -6.50
CA ASP A 193 -17.26 4.66 -5.95
C ASP A 193 -17.72 5.72 -6.96
N LYS A 194 -16.92 5.96 -8.02
CA LYS A 194 -17.08 7.10 -8.94
C LYS A 194 -17.40 6.69 -10.38
N HIS A 195 -17.24 5.42 -10.72
CA HIS A 195 -17.36 4.91 -12.08
C HIS A 195 -18.15 3.61 -12.09
N ASP A 196 -19.07 3.48 -13.04
CA ASP A 196 -19.86 2.26 -13.24
C ASP A 196 -19.07 1.18 -13.98
N ASP A 197 -18.07 1.57 -14.78
CA ASP A 197 -17.17 0.63 -15.46
C ASP A 197 -16.15 0.08 -14.48
N VAL A 198 -16.45 -1.10 -13.95
CA VAL A 198 -15.61 -1.80 -12.98
C VAL A 198 -14.21 -2.11 -13.54
N ASN A 199 -14.12 -2.50 -14.82
CA ASN A 199 -12.87 -2.94 -15.44
C ASN A 199 -11.96 -1.77 -15.81
N GLY A 200 -12.51 -0.56 -15.98
CA GLY A 200 -11.72 0.65 -16.25
C GLY A 200 -10.69 0.99 -15.15
N VAL A 201 -10.76 0.35 -13.98
CA VAL A 201 -9.72 0.46 -12.95
C VAL A 201 -8.38 -0.13 -13.42
N ILE A 202 -8.39 -1.15 -14.28
CA ILE A 202 -7.19 -1.79 -14.84
C ILE A 202 -6.43 -0.78 -15.70
N ASP A 203 -7.16 -0.04 -16.54
CA ASP A 203 -6.62 1.08 -17.33
C ASP A 203 -6.13 2.22 -16.44
N ALA A 204 -6.90 2.58 -15.40
CA ALA A 204 -6.51 3.64 -14.48
C ALA A 204 -5.22 3.32 -13.70
N LEU A 205 -4.94 2.03 -13.48
CA LEU A 205 -3.71 1.52 -12.91
C LEU A 205 -2.60 1.31 -13.96
N GLY A 206 -2.87 1.60 -15.23
CA GLY A 206 -1.88 1.59 -16.32
C GLY A 206 -1.43 0.19 -16.73
N PHE A 207 -2.19 -0.87 -16.44
CA PHE A 207 -1.78 -2.24 -16.82
C PHE A 207 -1.91 -2.54 -18.31
N ASN A 208 -2.64 -1.70 -19.07
CA ASN A 208 -2.75 -1.79 -20.52
C ASN A 208 -1.80 -0.84 -21.27
N ASP A 209 -0.87 -0.19 -20.58
CA ASP A 209 0.17 0.67 -21.16
C ASP A 209 1.54 -0.02 -21.03
N ASP A 210 2.09 -0.46 -22.16
CA ASP A 210 3.38 -1.16 -22.22
C ASP A 210 4.57 -0.27 -21.81
N ASN A 211 4.39 1.05 -21.71
CA ASN A 211 5.44 1.99 -21.27
C ASN A 211 5.34 2.31 -19.78
N MET A 212 4.54 1.56 -19.02
CA MET A 212 4.41 1.69 -17.58
C MET A 212 5.17 0.58 -16.86
N ASN A 213 5.96 0.99 -15.88
CA ASN A 213 6.67 0.11 -14.97
C ASN A 213 5.86 0.02 -13.68
N HIS A 214 5.55 -1.19 -13.23
CA HIS A 214 4.75 -1.42 -12.03
C HIS A 214 5.60 -1.94 -10.89
N TYR A 215 5.23 -1.55 -9.67
CA TYR A 215 5.80 -2.06 -8.44
C TYR A 215 4.68 -2.26 -7.42
N PHE A 216 4.76 -3.37 -6.67
CA PHE A 216 3.73 -3.74 -5.70
C PHE A 216 4.28 -3.59 -4.29
N PHE A 217 3.77 -2.60 -3.57
CA PHE A 217 3.99 -2.53 -2.13
C PHE A 217 3.05 -3.52 -1.45
N VAL A 218 3.63 -4.55 -0.84
CA VAL A 218 2.90 -5.69 -0.29
C VAL A 218 2.99 -5.73 1.23
N GLY A 219 2.01 -6.39 1.84
CA GLY A 219 2.10 -6.73 3.25
C GLY A 219 1.27 -7.95 3.60
N ASN A 220 1.65 -8.63 4.68
CA ASN A 220 0.88 -9.79 5.15
C ASN A 220 -0.34 -9.41 6.00
N LEU A 221 -1.27 -10.36 6.10
CA LEU A 221 -2.46 -10.24 6.93
C LEU A 221 -2.17 -10.53 8.40
N ASN A 222 -2.93 -9.91 9.30
CA ASN A 222 -2.75 -10.15 10.74
C ASN A 222 -3.03 -11.61 11.15
N HIS A 223 -4.13 -12.17 10.64
CA HIS A 223 -4.60 -13.52 10.96
C HIS A 223 -4.00 -14.61 10.07
N GLU A 224 -3.44 -14.24 8.91
CA GLU A 224 -2.81 -15.15 7.95
C GLU A 224 -1.46 -14.58 7.54
N ARG A 225 -0.44 -14.76 8.40
CA ARG A 225 0.87 -14.12 8.23
C ARG A 225 1.66 -14.61 7.01
N GLU A 226 1.26 -15.75 6.47
CA GLU A 226 1.84 -16.33 5.25
C GLU A 226 1.19 -15.77 3.98
N ALA A 227 0.02 -15.13 4.10
CA ALA A 227 -0.71 -14.55 2.99
C ALA A 227 -0.37 -13.06 2.84
N TYR A 228 0.19 -12.71 1.68
CA TYR A 228 0.50 -11.33 1.30
C TYR A 228 -0.52 -10.78 0.32
N ILE A 229 -0.86 -9.51 0.52
CA ILE A 229 -1.76 -8.74 -0.33
C ILE A 229 -1.03 -7.50 -0.86
N ILE A 230 -1.51 -6.96 -1.98
CA ILE A 230 -0.98 -5.73 -2.54
C ILE A 230 -1.69 -4.55 -1.87
N ILE A 231 -0.94 -3.72 -1.15
CA ILE A 231 -1.43 -2.53 -0.45
C ILE A 231 -1.46 -1.33 -1.40
N SER A 232 -0.54 -1.28 -2.36
CA SER A 232 -0.38 -0.17 -3.28
C SER A 232 0.28 -0.65 -4.58
N VAL A 233 -0.29 -0.25 -5.71
CA VAL A 233 0.31 -0.34 -7.04
C VAL A 233 0.98 1.01 -7.34
N LEU A 234 2.30 1.00 -7.33
CA LEU A 234 3.14 2.12 -7.75
C LEU A 234 3.45 1.95 -9.23
N ARG A 235 3.44 3.06 -9.98
CA ARG A 235 3.67 3.03 -11.42
C ARG A 235 4.37 4.28 -11.92
N PHE A 236 5.26 4.08 -12.88
CA PHE A 236 6.10 5.13 -13.48
C PHE A 236 6.26 4.86 -14.98
N SER A 237 6.18 5.90 -15.81
CA SER A 237 6.41 5.73 -17.24
C SER A 237 7.90 5.51 -17.52
N ASP A 238 8.21 4.88 -18.65
CA ASP A 238 9.59 4.74 -19.13
C ASP A 238 10.32 6.09 -19.21
N GLU A 239 9.62 7.13 -19.66
CA GLU A 239 10.16 8.50 -19.73
C GLU A 239 10.52 9.02 -18.33
N ASP A 240 9.60 8.90 -17.35
CA ASP A 240 9.85 9.33 -15.98
C ASP A 240 11.04 8.56 -15.36
N MET A 241 11.15 7.27 -15.65
CA MET A 241 12.22 6.39 -15.17
C MET A 241 13.59 6.84 -15.71
N LEU A 242 13.68 7.07 -17.02
CA LEU A 242 14.90 7.54 -17.67
C LEU A 242 15.33 8.92 -17.16
N ASP A 243 14.37 9.84 -16.99
CA ASP A 243 14.62 11.17 -16.42
C ASP A 243 15.13 11.12 -14.97
N ALA A 244 14.70 10.10 -14.21
CA ALA A 244 15.19 9.82 -12.86
C ALA A 244 16.55 9.09 -12.82
N GLY A 245 17.08 8.70 -13.98
CA GLY A 245 18.33 7.94 -14.12
C GLY A 245 18.21 6.45 -13.80
N VAL A 246 16.99 5.90 -13.81
CA VAL A 246 16.70 4.49 -13.60
C VAL A 246 16.34 3.83 -14.93
N THR A 247 16.81 2.61 -15.16
CA THR A 247 16.53 1.89 -16.42
C THR A 247 15.14 1.28 -16.36
N PRO A 248 14.25 1.51 -17.35
CA PRO A 248 12.94 0.87 -17.39
C PRO A 248 13.02 -0.67 -17.50
N GLN A 249 12.00 -1.34 -17.01
CA GLN A 249 11.81 -2.79 -17.12
C GLN A 249 11.82 -3.23 -18.58
N GLY A 250 12.40 -4.39 -18.86
CA GLY A 250 12.47 -4.95 -20.23
C GLY A 250 13.49 -4.29 -21.16
N GLN A 251 14.04 -3.12 -20.84
CA GLN A 251 15.18 -2.55 -21.55
C GLN A 251 16.48 -3.09 -20.96
N GLY A 252 16.98 -4.20 -21.52
CA GLY A 252 18.29 -4.73 -21.14
C GLY A 252 19.37 -3.66 -21.28
N ALA A 253 20.23 -3.53 -20.26
CA ALA A 253 21.37 -2.60 -20.31
C ALA A 253 22.14 -2.77 -21.63
N LEU A 254 22.35 -1.67 -22.35
CA LEU A 254 23.14 -1.61 -23.59
C LEU A 254 24.57 -2.18 -23.40
N SER A 255 25.03 -2.39 -22.16
CA SER A 255 26.30 -3.02 -21.80
C SER A 255 26.40 -4.53 -22.09
N ARG A 256 25.40 -5.16 -22.71
CA ARG A 256 25.47 -6.57 -23.17
C ARG A 256 25.84 -6.74 -24.66
N TRP A 257 26.30 -5.68 -25.32
CA TRP A 257 26.73 -5.69 -26.73
C TRP A 257 28.23 -5.39 -26.94
N ASP A 258 29.07 -5.70 -25.95
CA ASP A 258 30.54 -5.70 -26.07
C ASP A 258 31.11 -7.13 -26.08
#